data_AF-A0A1W0ABF5-F1
#
_entry.id   AF-A0A1W0ABF5-F1
#
_cell.length_a   1.000
_cell.length_b   1.000
_cell.length_c   1.000
_cell.angle_alpha   90.00
_cell.angle_beta   90.00
_cell.angle_gamma   90.00
#
_symmetry.space_group_name_H-M   'P 1'
#
loop_
_entity.id
_entity.type
_entity.pdbx_description
1 polymer ?
#
loop_
_entity_poly.entity_id
_entity_poly.type
_entity_poly.pdbx_seq_one_letter_code
_entity_poly.pdbx_strand_id
1 'polypeptide(L)'
;MSSHRLPLNDTRVSLSVKKGDNKELVSQQAKCQQRIKLRMVKEMVLRTQERGDEQAKRIRDHQIGEHASKVATQRIKERKANELKKLDDSVEVLILNQTSSIEAMNVARMLSPRFGQHFTFNSALDLKEEFRVKNLLENDRIGAFYR
;
A
#
# COMPACT_ATOMS: atom_id res chain seq x y z
N MET A 1 5.18 45.70 4.59
CA MET A 1 5.80 45.26 5.85
C MET A 1 7.28 45.62 5.79
N SER A 2 7.71 46.47 6.71
CA SER A 2 8.88 47.35 6.61
C SER A 2 10.24 46.67 6.52
N SER A 3 11.04 47.12 5.54
CA SER A 3 12.48 46.92 5.46
C SER A 3 13.20 47.73 6.55
N HIS A 4 13.72 47.06 7.58
CA HIS A 4 14.66 47.67 8.51
C HIS A 4 16.09 47.53 7.96
N ARG A 5 16.57 48.59 7.30
CA ARG A 5 18.02 48.83 7.08
C ARG A 5 18.63 49.27 8.40
N LEU A 6 19.56 48.48 8.94
CA LEU A 6 20.43 48.91 10.03
C LEU A 6 21.54 49.83 9.49
N PRO A 7 21.99 50.83 10.26
CA PRO A 7 22.94 51.83 9.78
C PRO A 7 24.34 51.25 9.65
N LEU A 8 24.99 51.55 8.52
CA LEU A 8 26.43 51.39 8.29
C LEU A 8 27.17 52.41 9.15
N ASN A 9 27.59 52.01 10.35
CA ASN A 9 28.55 52.78 11.13
C ASN A 9 29.95 52.58 10.53
N ASP A 10 30.35 53.50 9.65
CA ASP A 10 31.75 53.71 9.24
C ASP A 10 32.55 54.22 10.45
N THR A 11 32.95 53.31 11.33
CA THR A 11 33.95 53.60 12.36
C THR A 11 35.30 53.25 11.77
N ARG A 12 35.90 54.21 11.05
CA ARG A 12 37.27 54.10 10.55
C ARG A 12 38.21 54.18 11.77
N VAL A 13 38.38 53.05 12.45
CA VAL A 13 39.40 52.91 13.50
C VAL A 13 40.75 52.98 12.81
N SER A 14 41.44 54.10 12.94
CA SER A 14 42.84 54.28 12.58
C SER A 14 43.72 53.45 13.53
N LEU A 15 43.81 52.14 13.28
CA LEU A 15 44.78 51.27 13.93
C LEU A 15 46.15 51.54 13.30
N SER A 16 47.06 52.14 14.07
CA SER A 16 48.49 52.10 13.77
C SER A 16 48.99 50.67 13.97
N VAL A 17 48.80 49.84 12.95
CA VAL A 17 49.21 48.43 12.97
C VAL A 17 50.72 48.37 13.04
N LYS A 18 51.27 47.95 14.19
CA LYS A 18 52.69 47.60 14.29
C LYS A 18 52.91 46.37 13.40
N LYS A 19 54.06 46.29 12.73
CA LYS A 19 54.40 45.21 11.77
C LYS A 19 54.24 43.77 12.34
N GLY A 20 54.16 43.61 13.67
CA GLY A 20 53.88 42.34 14.36
C GLY A 20 52.39 41.95 14.38
N ASP A 21 51.46 42.88 14.55
CA ASP A 21 50.03 42.61 14.77
C ASP A 21 49.35 42.04 13.52
N ASN A 22 49.81 42.47 12.34
CA ASN A 22 49.34 41.95 11.05
C ASN A 22 49.66 40.46 10.86
N LYS A 23 50.78 39.96 11.40
CA LYS A 23 51.14 38.54 11.30
C LYS A 23 50.29 37.67 12.21
N GLU A 24 49.93 38.16 13.39
CA GLU A 24 49.04 37.46 14.32
C GLU A 24 47.60 37.39 13.77
N LEU A 25 47.09 38.48 13.20
CA LEU A 25 45.77 38.51 12.56
C LEU A 25 45.69 37.53 11.37
N VAL A 26 46.71 37.50 10.50
CA VAL A 26 46.80 36.54 9.39
C VAL A 26 46.87 35.09 9.90
N SER A 27 47.62 34.83 10.98
CA SER A 27 47.69 33.50 11.61
C SER A 27 46.35 33.07 12.21
N GLN A 28 45.65 33.98 12.88
CA GLN A 28 44.32 33.71 13.44
C GLN A 28 43.28 33.47 12.35
N GLN A 29 43.33 34.24 11.25
CA GLN A 29 42.47 34.05 10.09
C GLN A 29 42.72 32.69 9.41
N ALA A 30 43.98 32.28 9.27
CA ALA A 30 44.34 30.96 8.72
C ALA A 30 43.81 29.82 9.61
N LYS A 31 43.97 29.91 10.94
CA LYS A 31 43.41 28.95 11.90
C LYS A 31 41.88 28.89 11.82
N CYS A 32 41.22 30.03 11.65
CA CYS A 32 39.76 30.09 11.48
C CYS A 32 39.31 29.39 10.19
N GLN A 33 39.96 29.68 9.06
CA GLN A 33 39.67 29.02 7.78
C GLN A 33 39.90 27.51 7.84
N GLN A 34 40.95 27.05 8.52
CA GLN A 34 41.20 25.63 8.73
C GLN A 34 40.07 24.95 9.52
N ARG A 35 39.57 25.58 10.60
CA ARG A 35 38.43 25.06 11.36
C ARG A 35 37.15 24.98 10.52
N ILE A 36 36.89 25.99 9.69
CA ILE A 36 35.73 26.00 8.78
C ILE A 36 35.83 24.83 7.79
N LYS A 37 36.99 24.64 7.15
CA LYS A 37 37.21 23.52 6.22
C LYS A 37 36.98 22.16 6.90
N LEU A 38 37.51 21.97 8.10
CA LEU A 38 37.30 20.72 8.86
C LEU A 38 35.82 20.50 9.20
N ARG A 39 35.09 21.56 9.57
CA ARG A 39 33.65 21.47 9.83
C ARG A 39 32.87 21.10 8.58
N MET A 40 33.18 21.73 7.44
CA MET A 40 32.54 21.44 6.15
C MET A 40 32.76 19.99 5.71
N VAL A 41 33.98 19.47 5.87
CA VAL A 41 34.28 18.06 5.55
C VAL A 41 33.49 17.14 6.48
N LYS A 42 33.46 17.43 7.79
CA LYS A 42 32.69 16.63 8.75
C LYS A 42 31.19 16.63 8.43
N GLU A 43 30.62 17.79 8.11
CA GLU A 43 29.21 17.89 7.69
C GLU A 43 28.94 17.15 6.39
N MET A 44 29.85 17.19 5.42
CA MET A 44 29.71 16.47 4.16
C MET A 44 29.73 14.95 4.37
N VAL A 45 30.62 14.45 5.24
CA VAL A 45 30.66 13.03 5.63
C VAL A 45 29.36 12.63 6.33
N LEU A 46 28.90 13.42 7.32
CA LEU A 46 27.64 13.15 8.03
C LEU A 46 26.44 13.10 7.08
N ARG A 47 26.31 14.08 6.18
CA ARG A 47 25.23 14.11 5.18
C ARG A 47 25.27 12.94 4.20
N THR A 48 26.46 12.39 3.95
CA THR A 48 26.63 11.23 3.08
C THR A 48 26.22 9.96 3.81
N GLN A 49 26.59 9.85 5.08
CA GLN A 49 26.17 8.77 5.97
C GLN A 49 24.65 8.77 6.17
N GLU A 50 24.05 9.92 6.51
CA GLU A 50 22.60 10.07 6.68
C GLU A 50 21.83 9.65 5.42
N ARG A 51 22.31 10.06 4.23
CA ARG A 51 21.73 9.61 2.96
C ARG A 51 21.85 8.11 2.76
N GLY A 52 22.98 7.51 3.12
CA GLY A 52 23.19 6.06 3.07
C GLY A 52 22.22 5.31 4.00
N ASP A 53 22.06 5.80 5.23
CA ASP A 53 21.18 5.21 6.23
C ASP A 53 19.70 5.31 5.84
N GLU A 54 19.28 6.46 5.29
CA GLU A 54 17.93 6.63 4.73
C GLU A 54 17.67 5.67 3.57
N GLN A 55 18.63 5.51 2.66
CA GLN A 55 18.50 4.59 1.53
C GLN A 55 18.42 3.13 2.00
N ALA A 56 19.26 2.74 2.95
CA ALA A 56 19.22 1.41 3.56
C ALA A 56 17.90 1.14 4.29
N LYS A 57 17.35 2.15 4.98
CA LYS A 57 16.01 2.06 5.58
C LYS A 57 14.92 1.85 4.53
N ARG A 58 14.90 2.65 3.47
CA ARG A 58 13.92 2.53 2.37
C ARG A 58 13.97 1.14 1.72
N ILE A 59 15.16 0.59 1.50
CA ILE A 59 15.32 -0.76 0.94
C ILE A 59 14.72 -1.82 1.87
N ARG A 60 14.99 -1.75 3.18
CA ARG A 60 14.41 -2.68 4.16
C ARG A 60 12.89 -2.57 4.20
N ASP A 61 12.36 -1.35 4.25
CA ASP A 61 10.92 -1.12 4.30
C ASP A 61 10.22 -1.68 3.05
N HIS A 62 10.82 -1.50 1.87
CA HIS A 62 10.32 -2.07 0.62
C HIS A 62 10.29 -3.61 0.66
N GLN A 63 11.39 -4.24 1.08
CA GLN A 63 11.47 -5.71 1.19
C GLN A 63 10.44 -6.27 2.18
N ILE A 64 10.25 -5.61 3.32
CA ILE A 64 9.24 -5.99 4.31
C ILE A 64 7.84 -5.85 3.71
N GLY A 65 7.55 -4.75 3.00
CA GLY A 65 6.26 -4.53 2.36
C GLY A 65 5.92 -5.60 1.31
N GLU A 66 6.87 -5.94 0.45
CA GLU A 66 6.69 -7.02 -0.54
C GLU A 66 6.46 -8.38 0.12
N HIS A 67 7.25 -8.71 1.15
CA HIS A 67 7.11 -9.96 1.87
C HIS A 67 5.75 -10.03 2.60
N ALA A 68 5.33 -8.95 3.25
CA ALA A 68 4.06 -8.87 3.95
C ALA A 68 2.87 -9.07 3.00
N SER A 69 2.90 -8.45 1.82
CA SER A 69 1.87 -8.64 0.79
C SER A 69 1.80 -10.09 0.30
N LYS A 70 2.95 -10.71 0.02
CA LYS A 70 3.01 -12.13 -0.38
C LYS A 70 2.45 -13.05 0.70
N VAL A 71 2.82 -12.83 1.97
CA VAL A 71 2.29 -13.62 3.09
C VAL A 71 0.78 -13.42 3.26
N ALA A 72 0.28 -12.19 3.14
CA ALA A 72 -1.15 -11.91 3.25
C ALA A 72 -1.96 -12.61 2.14
N THR A 73 -1.49 -12.53 0.89
CA THR A 73 -2.15 -13.21 -0.24
C THR A 73 -2.11 -14.73 -0.08
N GLN A 74 -1.00 -15.29 0.40
CA GLN A 74 -0.88 -16.71 0.69
C GLN A 74 -1.87 -17.16 1.77
N ARG A 75 -1.98 -16.42 2.89
CA ARG A 75 -2.96 -16.72 3.94
C ARG A 75 -4.41 -16.70 3.45
N ILE A 76 -4.75 -15.76 2.56
CA ILE A 76 -6.09 -15.71 1.95
C ILE A 76 -6.32 -16.94 1.07
N LYS A 77 -5.35 -17.32 0.24
CA LYS A 77 -5.43 -18.53 -0.60
C LYS A 77 -5.60 -19.79 0.24
N GLU A 78 -4.79 -19.94 1.29
CA GLU A 78 -4.87 -21.08 2.22
C GLU A 78 -6.22 -21.14 2.93
N ARG A 79 -6.75 -19.99 3.39
CA ARG A 79 -8.09 -19.93 4.00
C ARG A 79 -9.16 -20.39 3.02
N LYS A 80 -9.16 -19.86 1.78
CA LYS A 80 -10.11 -20.28 0.74
C LYS A 80 -10.00 -21.76 0.41
N ALA A 81 -8.78 -22.29 0.32
CA ALA A 81 -8.57 -23.71 0.07
C ALA A 81 -9.10 -24.57 1.22
N ASN A 82 -8.90 -24.15 2.47
CA ASN A 82 -9.45 -24.85 3.64
C ASN A 82 -10.97 -24.77 3.71
N GLU A 83 -11.56 -23.63 3.36
CA GLU A 83 -13.02 -23.47 3.26
C GLU A 83 -13.60 -24.39 2.18
N LEU A 84 -12.96 -24.45 1.01
CA LEU A 84 -13.37 -25.33 -0.08
C LEU A 84 -13.27 -26.79 0.33
N LYS A 85 -12.15 -27.18 0.97
CA LYS A 85 -11.96 -28.54 1.48
C LYS A 85 -13.03 -28.90 2.53
N LYS A 86 -13.32 -28.00 3.47
CA LYS A 86 -14.38 -28.24 4.47
C LYS A 86 -15.75 -28.41 3.82
N LEU A 87 -16.02 -27.65 2.76
CA LEU A 87 -17.25 -27.79 2.00
C LEU A 87 -17.31 -29.17 1.33
N ASP A 88 -16.25 -29.59 0.66
CA ASP A 88 -16.15 -30.92 0.05
C ASP A 88 -16.32 -32.04 1.10
N ASP A 89 -15.58 -31.97 2.21
CA ASP A 89 -15.68 -32.91 3.33
C ASP A 89 -17.13 -32.97 3.87
N SER A 90 -17.82 -31.82 3.98
CA SER A 90 -19.21 -31.77 4.45
C SER A 90 -20.19 -32.45 3.48
N VAL A 91 -19.95 -32.33 2.17
CA VAL A 91 -20.75 -33.00 1.14
C VAL A 91 -20.52 -34.51 1.20
N GLU A 92 -19.28 -34.96 1.36
CA GLU A 92 -18.97 -36.38 1.53
C GLU A 92 -19.68 -36.98 2.75
N VAL A 93 -19.67 -36.28 3.89
CA VAL A 93 -20.39 -36.72 5.09
C VAL A 93 -21.90 -36.84 4.83
N LEU A 94 -22.50 -35.87 4.12
CA LEU A 94 -23.93 -35.95 3.76
C LEU A 94 -24.24 -37.17 2.89
N ILE A 95 -23.35 -37.51 1.94
CA ILE A 95 -23.49 -38.69 1.08
C ILE A 95 -23.34 -39.98 1.89
N LEU A 96 -22.34 -40.06 2.77
CA LEU A 96 -22.06 -41.24 3.60
C LEU A 96 -23.16 -41.52 4.63
N ASN A 97 -23.84 -40.48 5.11
CA ASN A 97 -24.92 -40.62 6.08
C ASN A 97 -26.26 -41.06 5.46
N GLN A 98 -26.37 -41.19 4.13
CA GLN A 98 -27.61 -41.65 3.51
C GLN A 98 -27.84 -43.14 3.71
N THR A 99 -29.09 -43.51 3.96
CA THR A 99 -29.52 -44.88 4.22
C THR A 99 -29.55 -45.76 2.96
N SER A 100 -29.65 -45.14 1.78
CA SER A 100 -29.71 -45.82 0.50
C SER A 100 -28.70 -45.25 -0.50
N SER A 101 -28.13 -46.12 -1.34
CA SER A 101 -27.21 -45.73 -2.40
C SER A 101 -27.86 -44.80 -3.43
N ILE A 102 -29.18 -44.91 -3.65
CA ILE A 102 -29.89 -44.03 -4.58
C ILE A 102 -30.07 -42.62 -4.02
N GLU A 103 -30.28 -42.51 -2.71
CA GLU A 103 -30.39 -41.23 -1.99
C GLU A 103 -29.03 -40.52 -1.97
N ALA A 104 -27.95 -41.27 -1.68
CA ALA A 104 -26.58 -40.80 -1.76
C ALA A 104 -26.24 -40.24 -3.16
N MET A 105 -26.62 -40.96 -4.22
CA MET A 105 -26.44 -40.51 -5.60
C MET A 105 -27.23 -39.24 -5.93
N ASN A 106 -28.47 -39.14 -5.46
CA ASN A 106 -29.31 -37.97 -5.70
C ASN A 106 -28.74 -36.72 -5.01
N VAL A 107 -28.27 -36.86 -3.77
CA VAL A 107 -27.58 -35.79 -3.03
C VAL A 107 -26.31 -35.34 -3.78
N ALA A 108 -25.46 -36.28 -4.20
CA ALA A 108 -24.26 -35.97 -4.97
C ALA A 108 -24.57 -35.27 -6.29
N ARG A 109 -25.68 -35.64 -6.96
CA ARG A 109 -26.11 -35.01 -8.22
C ARG A 109 -26.60 -33.58 -8.01
N MET A 110 -27.43 -33.32 -7.00
CA MET A 110 -27.94 -31.97 -6.71
C MET A 110 -26.83 -31.00 -6.31
N LEU A 111 -25.82 -31.49 -5.60
CA LEU A 111 -24.70 -30.67 -5.11
C LEU A 111 -23.55 -30.53 -6.13
N SER A 112 -23.56 -31.33 -7.20
CA SER A 112 -22.51 -31.26 -8.21
C SER A 112 -22.59 -29.93 -8.97
N PRO A 113 -21.47 -29.19 -9.09
CA PRO A 113 -21.43 -27.92 -9.83
C PRO A 113 -21.90 -28.03 -11.28
N ARG A 114 -21.85 -29.23 -11.89
CA ARG A 114 -22.37 -29.50 -13.24
C ARG A 114 -23.89 -29.33 -13.37
N PHE A 115 -24.61 -29.49 -12.25
CA PHE A 115 -26.07 -29.31 -12.18
C PHE A 115 -26.45 -28.00 -11.49
N GLY A 116 -25.46 -27.22 -11.02
CA GLY A 116 -25.66 -25.88 -10.51
C GLY A 116 -26.12 -24.96 -11.64
N GLN A 117 -27.27 -24.31 -11.47
CA GLN A 117 -27.77 -23.34 -12.43
C GLN A 117 -26.81 -22.13 -12.46
N HIS A 118 -26.09 -21.95 -13.56
CA HIS A 118 -25.19 -20.79 -13.73
C HIS A 118 -26.02 -19.52 -13.88
N PHE A 119 -26.21 -18.78 -12.79
CA PHE A 119 -26.67 -17.39 -12.86
C PHE A 119 -25.49 -16.50 -13.22
N THR A 120 -25.28 -16.28 -14.52
CA THR A 120 -24.44 -15.19 -15.00
C THR A 120 -25.18 -13.88 -14.77
N PHE A 121 -24.83 -13.17 -13.70
CA PHE A 121 -25.30 -11.80 -13.51
C PHE A 121 -24.69 -10.90 -14.58
N ASN A 122 -25.48 -10.55 -15.59
CA ASN A 122 -25.07 -9.64 -16.64
C ASN A 122 -25.38 -8.20 -16.18
N SER A 123 -24.37 -7.46 -15.74
CA SER A 123 -24.57 -6.08 -15.23
C SER A 123 -24.88 -5.05 -16.32
N ALA A 124 -24.79 -5.44 -17.59
CA ALA A 124 -25.12 -4.60 -18.73
C ALA A 124 -26.52 -4.97 -19.23
N LEU A 125 -27.55 -4.55 -18.50
CA LEU A 125 -28.89 -4.48 -19.07
C LEU A 125 -28.92 -3.25 -19.97
N ASP A 126 -29.01 -3.48 -21.28
CA ASP A 126 -29.36 -2.42 -22.23
C ASP A 126 -30.74 -1.87 -21.79
N LEU A 127 -30.92 -0.55 -21.73
CA LEU A 127 -32.14 0.09 -21.18
C LEU A 127 -33.43 -0.40 -21.87
N LYS A 128 -33.31 -0.89 -23.11
CA LYS A 128 -34.40 -1.54 -23.86
C LYS A 128 -34.81 -2.90 -23.28
N GLU A 129 -33.86 -3.68 -22.79
CA GLU A 129 -34.13 -4.95 -22.11
C GLU A 129 -34.73 -4.73 -20.72
N GLU A 130 -34.34 -3.67 -20.02
CA GLU A 130 -34.95 -3.31 -18.73
C GLU A 130 -36.46 -3.06 -18.86
N PHE A 131 -36.88 -2.34 -19.92
CA PHE A 131 -38.30 -2.11 -20.21
C PHE A 131 -39.05 -3.39 -20.57
N ARG A 132 -38.41 -4.28 -21.35
CA ARG A 132 -38.98 -5.59 -21.72
C ARG A 132 -39.15 -6.51 -20.50
N VAL A 133 -38.15 -6.57 -19.62
CA VAL A 133 -38.18 -7.37 -18.39
C VAL A 133 -39.22 -6.83 -17.42
N LYS A 134 -39.31 -5.51 -17.23
CA LYS A 134 -40.38 -4.89 -16.43
C LYS A 134 -41.76 -5.23 -16.97
N ASN A 135 -41.97 -5.13 -18.30
CA ASN A 135 -43.24 -5.52 -18.91
C ASN A 135 -43.56 -7.02 -18.78
N LEU A 136 -42.55 -7.90 -18.83
CA LEU A 136 -42.78 -9.33 -18.60
C LEU A 136 -43.21 -9.59 -17.16
N LEU A 137 -42.57 -8.95 -16.18
CA LEU A 137 -42.88 -9.11 -14.75
C LEU A 137 -44.21 -8.43 -14.36
N GLU A 138 -44.60 -7.36 -15.03
CA GLU A 138 -45.91 -6.71 -14.82
C GLU A 138 -47.07 -7.51 -15.44
N ASN A 139 -46.82 -8.24 -16.54
CA ASN A 139 -47.82 -9.07 -17.21
C ASN A 139 -47.89 -10.50 -16.63
N ASP A 140 -46.82 -11.01 -16.03
CA ASP A 140 -46.86 -12.21 -15.19
C ASP A 140 -47.47 -11.86 -13.83
N ARG A 141 -48.80 -11.66 -13.81
CA ARG A 141 -49.57 -11.93 -12.60
C ARG A 141 -49.45 -13.42 -12.29
N ILE A 142 -48.36 -13.77 -11.62
CA ILE A 142 -48.15 -15.07 -10.98
C ILE A 142 -49.34 -15.24 -10.01
N GLY A 143 -50.36 -15.99 -10.46
CA GLY A 143 -51.63 -16.13 -9.76
C GLY A 143 -52.84 -16.48 -10.63
N ALA A 144 -52.75 -16.40 -11.96
CA ALA A 144 -53.87 -16.71 -12.86
C ALA A 144 -54.02 -18.20 -13.27
N PHE A 145 -53.31 -19.13 -12.62
CA PHE A 145 -53.36 -20.57 -12.95
C PHE A 145 -54.23 -21.42 -12.01
N TYR A 146 -55.01 -20.80 -11.13
CA TYR A 146 -56.09 -21.47 -10.40
C TYR A 146 -57.42 -20.77 -10.65
N ARG A 147 -58.09 -21.17 -11.73
CA ARG A 147 -59.55 -21.26 -11.82
C ARG A 147 -59.92 -22.52 -12.57
#